data_AF-A0A286D1X0-F1
#
_entry.id   AF-A0A286D1X0-F1
#
_cell.length_a   1.000
_cell.length_b   1.000
_cell.length_c   1.000
_cell.angle_alpha   90.00
_cell.angle_beta   90.00
_cell.angle_gamma   90.00
#
_symmetry.space_group_name_H-M   'P 1'
#
loop_
_entity.id
_entity.type
_entity.pdbx_description
1 polymer ?
#
loop_
_entity_poly.entity_id
_entity_poly.type
_entity_poly.pdbx_seq_one_letter_code
_entity_poly.pdbx_strand_id
1 'polypeptide(L)'
;MDTIRDVVEFKSEQFSPVLPEDCQVNPGVYGAELAFWLSQELAKRGVPTSYPNFEDWGWFIEYSPDTGSEFAVHCCNVDGSKDRWLLSLRRFPRKMFGRDKPPYMEAASLVQGIRAVVESIVAPGDVTWHWTNGDAA
;
A
#
# COMPACT_ATOMS: atom_id res chain seq x y z
N MET A 1 10.30 -16.76 2.47
CA MET A 1 10.02 -15.73 1.44
C MET A 1 8.94 -14.84 1.98
N ASP A 2 9.22 -13.54 2.05
CA ASP A 2 8.21 -12.54 2.37
C ASP A 2 7.19 -12.51 1.24
N THR A 3 6.02 -13.06 1.51
CA THR A 3 4.89 -13.03 0.59
C THR A 3 4.20 -11.67 0.75
N ILE A 4 4.76 -10.69 0.05
CA ILE A 4 4.04 -9.49 -0.36
C ILE A 4 2.98 -9.91 -1.38
N ARG A 5 1.82 -9.27 -1.35
CA ARG A 5 0.73 -9.54 -2.28
C ARG A 5 0.19 -8.25 -2.87
N ASP A 6 0.16 -8.16 -4.20
CA ASP A 6 -0.41 -7.01 -4.87
C ASP A 6 -1.91 -6.89 -4.58
N VAL A 7 -2.34 -5.65 -4.32
CA VAL A 7 -3.72 -5.30 -4.02
C VAL A 7 -4.35 -4.66 -5.25
N VAL A 8 -3.71 -3.63 -5.79
CA VAL A 8 -4.21 -2.83 -6.90
C VAL A 8 -3.08 -2.16 -7.66
N GLU A 9 -3.16 -2.20 -8.98
CA GLU A 9 -2.43 -1.30 -9.88
C GLU A 9 -3.41 -0.27 -10.45
N PHE A 10 -3.02 1.00 -10.54
CA PHE A 10 -3.88 2.02 -11.13
C PHE A 10 -3.09 3.18 -11.76
N LYS A 11 -3.73 3.89 -12.69
CA LYS A 11 -3.19 5.10 -13.31
C LYS A 11 -3.76 6.35 -12.63
N SER A 12 -2.89 7.30 -12.27
CA SER A 12 -3.24 8.63 -11.75
C SER A 12 -2.09 9.61 -11.92
N GLU A 13 -2.40 10.84 -12.36
CA GLU A 13 -1.48 11.98 -12.43
C GLU A 13 -1.48 12.82 -11.14
N GLN A 14 -2.27 12.43 -10.13
CA GLN A 14 -2.40 13.18 -8.87
C GLN A 14 -1.12 13.16 -8.03
N PHE A 15 -0.24 12.19 -8.27
CA PHE A 15 0.97 11.97 -7.48
C PHE A 15 2.21 12.26 -8.33
N SER A 16 3.22 12.85 -7.71
CA SER A 16 4.49 13.21 -8.32
C SER A 16 5.66 12.76 -7.44
N PRO A 17 6.84 12.52 -8.03
CA PRO A 17 8.07 12.43 -7.25
C PRO A 17 8.26 13.72 -6.44
N VAL A 18 8.26 13.62 -5.11
CA VAL A 18 8.31 14.78 -4.20
C VAL A 18 9.71 15.41 -4.13
N LEU A 19 10.74 14.64 -4.48
CA LEU A 19 12.14 15.03 -4.39
C LEU A 19 12.85 14.87 -5.76
N PRO A 20 13.87 15.69 -6.06
CA PRO A 20 14.80 15.41 -7.17
C PRO A 20 15.40 14.01 -7.03
N GLU A 21 15.73 13.36 -8.16
CA GLU A 21 16.26 11.98 -8.17
C GLU A 21 17.48 11.80 -7.25
N ASP A 22 18.42 12.75 -7.27
CA ASP A 22 19.63 12.70 -6.44
C ASP A 22 19.36 12.82 -4.92
N CYS A 23 18.14 13.19 -4.55
CA CYS A 23 17.67 13.28 -3.18
C CYS A 23 16.73 12.12 -2.79
N GLN A 24 16.41 11.23 -3.71
CA GLN A 24 15.63 10.03 -3.41
C GLN A 24 16.54 8.93 -2.86
N VAL A 25 16.04 8.24 -1.83
CA VAL A 25 16.73 7.07 -1.25
C VAL A 25 16.91 5.98 -2.30
N ASN A 26 15.95 5.85 -3.22
CA ASN A 26 16.02 4.97 -4.37
C ASN A 26 15.53 5.70 -5.63
N PRO A 27 16.45 6.23 -6.46
CA PRO A 27 16.11 6.90 -7.70
C PRO A 27 15.24 6.04 -8.61
N GLY A 28 14.18 6.63 -9.19
CA GLY A 28 13.20 5.90 -10.00
C GLY A 28 12.14 5.11 -9.21
N VAL A 29 12.24 5.01 -7.88
CA VAL A 29 11.22 4.40 -7.01
C VAL A 29 10.50 5.49 -6.22
N TYR A 30 9.33 5.85 -6.70
CA TYR A 30 8.47 6.89 -6.15
C TYR A 30 7.43 6.28 -5.20
N GLY A 31 6.57 7.13 -4.63
CA GLY A 31 5.46 6.67 -3.78
C GLY A 31 5.25 7.47 -2.51
N ALA A 32 6.14 8.42 -2.19
CA ALA A 32 6.03 9.27 -1.00
C ALA A 32 4.68 9.99 -0.91
N GLU A 33 4.29 10.68 -2.00
CA GLU A 33 3.02 11.42 -2.05
C GLU A 33 1.82 10.47 -2.02
N LEU A 34 1.91 9.33 -2.72
CA LEU A 34 0.89 8.29 -2.70
C LEU A 34 0.67 7.75 -1.28
N ALA A 35 1.75 7.39 -0.57
CA ALA A 35 1.70 6.90 0.80
C ALA A 35 1.11 7.96 1.75
N PHE A 36 1.53 9.22 1.60
CA PHE A 36 1.01 10.32 2.39
C PHE A 36 -0.50 10.51 2.17
N TRP A 37 -0.92 10.66 0.92
CA TRP A 37 -2.32 10.79 0.55
C TRP A 37 -3.16 9.60 1.03
N LEU A 38 -2.68 8.37 0.81
CA LEU A 38 -3.39 7.15 1.20
C LEU A 38 -3.61 7.11 2.70
N SER A 39 -2.59 7.43 3.51
CA SER A 39 -2.72 7.48 4.97
C SER A 39 -3.81 8.46 5.44
N GLN A 40 -3.90 9.63 4.80
CA GLN A 40 -4.91 10.63 5.14
C GLN A 40 -6.32 10.19 4.72
N GLU A 41 -6.47 9.63 3.52
CA GLU A 41 -7.77 9.19 3.01
C GLU A 41 -8.31 7.97 3.76
N LEU A 42 -7.45 7.06 4.19
CA LEU A 42 -7.81 5.94 5.06
C LEU A 42 -8.20 6.42 6.47
N ALA A 43 -7.44 7.36 7.05
CA ALA A 43 -7.77 7.94 8.35
C ALA A 43 -9.14 8.64 8.37
N LYS A 44 -9.48 9.39 7.30
CA LYS A 44 -10.82 10.00 7.11
C LYS A 44 -11.96 8.97 7.09
N ARG A 45 -11.65 7.71 6.76
CA ARG A 45 -12.58 6.58 6.71
C ARG A 45 -12.53 5.70 7.96
N GLY A 46 -11.83 6.13 9.01
CA GLY A 46 -11.72 5.38 10.26
C GLY A 46 -10.75 4.20 10.20
N VAL A 47 -9.86 4.16 9.22
CA VAL A 47 -8.80 3.14 9.08
C VAL A 47 -7.44 3.83 9.28
N PRO A 48 -7.03 4.13 10.53
CA PRO A 48 -5.76 4.80 10.76
C PRO A 48 -4.57 3.89 10.39
N THR A 49 -3.55 4.49 9.80
CA THR A 49 -2.25 3.86 9.51
C THR A 49 -1.13 4.70 10.12
N SER A 50 0.12 4.22 10.05
CA SER A 50 1.28 5.06 10.36
C SER A 50 1.40 6.25 9.38
N TYR A 51 2.28 7.19 9.72
CA TYR A 51 2.84 8.12 8.73
C TYR A 51 3.66 7.35 7.68
N PRO A 52 3.85 7.91 6.48
CA PRO A 52 4.73 7.32 5.46
C PRO A 52 6.12 7.05 6.01
N ASN A 53 6.56 5.81 5.83
CA ASN A 53 7.91 5.34 6.07
C ASN A 53 8.58 4.99 4.73
N PHE A 54 9.91 4.86 4.74
CA PHE A 54 10.67 4.45 3.56
C PHE A 54 11.73 3.41 3.94
N GLU A 55 12.01 2.52 2.99
CA GLU A 55 13.13 1.60 2.98
C GLU A 55 13.86 1.70 1.63
N ASP A 56 14.90 0.90 1.42
CA ASP A 56 15.68 0.86 0.17
C ASP A 56 14.84 0.40 -1.03
N TRP A 57 13.71 -0.26 -0.81
CA TRP A 57 12.79 -0.71 -1.86
C TRP A 57 11.58 0.21 -2.09
N GLY A 58 11.43 1.31 -1.35
CA GLY A 58 10.36 2.30 -1.58
C GLY A 58 9.62 2.76 -0.33
N TRP A 59 8.38 3.19 -0.51
CA TRP A 59 7.55 3.81 0.53
C TRP A 59 6.47 2.87 1.02
N PHE A 60 6.06 3.04 2.28
CA PHE A 60 4.98 2.25 2.85
C PHE A 60 4.29 2.95 4.02
N ILE A 61 3.11 2.44 4.38
CA ILE A 61 2.38 2.77 5.60
C ILE A 61 2.07 1.49 6.36
N GLU A 62 2.12 1.54 7.68
CA GLU A 62 1.84 0.40 8.55
C GLU A 62 0.40 0.42 9.05
N TYR A 63 -0.19 -0.76 9.20
CA TYR A 63 -1.55 -0.95 9.69
C TYR A 63 -1.57 -2.03 10.76
N SER A 64 -2.13 -1.69 11.92
CA SER A 64 -2.23 -2.58 13.07
C SER A 64 -3.67 -2.57 13.60
N PRO A 65 -4.52 -3.55 13.22
CA PRO A 65 -5.83 -3.70 13.81
C PRO A 65 -5.74 -4.08 15.30
N ASP A 66 -6.84 -3.90 16.04
CA ASP A 66 -6.96 -4.22 17.47
C ASP A 66 -6.66 -5.68 17.83
N THR A 67 -6.63 -6.58 16.83
CA THR A 67 -6.23 -7.98 17.00
C THR A 67 -4.73 -8.16 17.31
N GLY A 68 -3.93 -7.09 17.20
CA GLY A 68 -2.48 -7.12 17.42
C GLY A 68 -1.69 -7.66 16.23
N SER A 69 -2.33 -7.77 15.06
CA SER A 69 -1.62 -8.04 13.80
C SER A 69 -0.91 -6.81 13.28
N GLU A 70 0.10 -7.04 12.45
CA GLU A 70 0.86 -5.97 11.81
C GLU A 70 0.94 -6.24 10.30
N PHE A 71 0.64 -5.19 9.54
CA PHE A 71 0.67 -5.17 8.08
C PHE A 71 1.40 -3.92 7.60
N ALA A 72 1.92 -3.97 6.37
CA ALA A 72 2.37 -2.77 5.65
C ALA A 72 1.74 -2.74 4.26
N VAL A 73 1.37 -1.55 3.81
CA VAL A 73 0.98 -1.27 2.43
C VAL A 73 2.15 -0.58 1.76
N HIS A 74 2.80 -1.30 0.86
CA HIS A 74 3.84 -0.77 0.01
C HIS A 74 3.18 0.11 -1.05
N CYS A 75 3.74 1.29 -1.28
CA CYS A 75 3.25 2.30 -2.21
C CYS A 75 4.39 2.64 -3.17
N CYS A 76 4.30 2.19 -4.42
CA CYS A 76 5.32 2.48 -5.43
C CYS A 76 4.73 2.78 -6.80
N ASN A 77 5.53 3.38 -7.67
CA ASN A 77 5.24 3.39 -9.10
C ASN A 77 5.51 2.01 -9.70
N VAL A 78 4.78 1.69 -10.78
CA VAL A 78 5.19 0.60 -11.68
C VAL A 78 6.52 1.00 -12.33
N ASP A 79 7.44 0.04 -12.46
CA ASP A 79 8.80 0.30 -12.97
C ASP A 79 8.78 1.12 -14.28
N GLY A 80 9.59 2.18 -14.30
CA GLY A 80 9.67 3.13 -15.42
C GLY A 80 8.47 4.07 -15.60
N SER A 81 7.39 3.94 -14.81
CA SER A 81 6.22 4.81 -14.90
C SER A 81 6.28 5.99 -13.92
N LYS A 82 5.63 7.09 -14.30
CA LYS A 82 5.41 8.28 -13.46
C LYS A 82 3.93 8.51 -13.12
N ASP A 83 3.04 7.71 -13.70
CA ASP A 83 1.59 7.86 -13.60
C ASP A 83 0.88 6.54 -13.26
N ARG A 84 1.59 5.41 -13.19
CA ARG A 84 1.08 4.11 -12.76
C ARG A 84 1.65 3.73 -11.41
N TRP A 85 0.76 3.28 -10.54
CA TRP A 85 1.02 3.04 -9.14
C TRP A 85 0.60 1.63 -8.77
N LEU A 86 1.35 1.00 -7.86
CA LEU A 86 1.09 -0.31 -7.31
C LEU A 86 1.01 -0.19 -5.78
N LEU A 87 -0.06 -0.76 -5.23
CA LEU A 87 -0.20 -1.00 -3.80
C LEU A 87 -0.11 -2.49 -3.52
N SER A 88 0.77 -2.87 -2.60
CA SER A 88 0.95 -4.29 -2.21
C SER A 88 0.97 -4.45 -0.69
N LEU A 89 0.37 -5.53 -0.20
CA LEU A 89 0.23 -5.83 1.21
C LEU A 89 1.31 -6.79 1.69
N ARG A 90 2.04 -6.41 2.72
CA ARG A 90 2.93 -7.27 3.51
C ARG A 90 2.28 -7.64 4.83
N ARG A 91 2.55 -8.85 5.30
CA ARG A 91 2.14 -9.35 6.62
C ARG A 91 3.36 -9.60 7.48
N PHE A 92 3.43 -8.99 8.66
CA PHE A 92 4.51 -9.23 9.60
C PHE A 92 4.20 -10.46 10.47
N PRO A 93 5.19 -11.33 10.73
CA PRO A 93 5.00 -12.50 11.56
C PRO A 93 4.84 -12.11 13.04
N ARG A 94 3.91 -12.76 13.75
CA ARG A 94 3.65 -12.51 15.19
C ARG A 94 4.73 -13.07 16.12
N LYS A 95 5.59 -13.98 15.64
CA LYS A 95 6.60 -14.70 16.43
C LYS A 95 7.95 -14.77 15.72
N MET A 96 9.02 -14.96 16.51
CA MET A 96 10.43 -14.88 16.09
C MET A 96 10.95 -15.94 15.09
N PHE A 97 10.09 -16.63 14.35
CA PHE A 97 10.51 -17.59 13.30
C PHE A 97 9.76 -17.43 11.97
N GLY A 98 8.99 -16.34 11.80
CA GLY A 98 8.43 -15.97 10.50
C GLY A 98 7.26 -16.81 9.96
N ARG A 99 6.91 -17.92 10.64
CA ARG A 99 5.89 -18.87 10.19
C ARG A 99 4.47 -18.48 10.58
N ASP A 100 4.31 -17.82 11.71
CA ASP A 100 3.01 -17.40 12.26
C ASP A 100 2.67 -16.01 11.71
N LYS A 101 2.09 -15.97 10.50
CA LYS A 101 1.62 -14.73 9.86
C LYS A 101 0.12 -14.58 10.06
N PRO A 102 -0.38 -13.37 10.34
CA PRO A 102 -1.80 -13.13 10.51
C PRO A 102 -2.56 -13.48 9.22
N PRO A 103 -3.81 -13.99 9.29
CA PRO A 103 -4.60 -14.26 8.10
C PRO A 103 -4.96 -12.95 7.38
N TYR A 104 -5.20 -13.02 6.08
CA TYR A 104 -5.51 -11.83 5.28
C TYR A 104 -6.85 -11.17 5.68
N MET A 105 -7.82 -11.92 6.23
CA MET A 105 -9.07 -11.33 6.78
C MET A 105 -8.82 -10.23 7.79
N GLU A 106 -7.73 -10.30 8.55
CA GLU A 106 -7.43 -9.29 9.56
C GLU A 106 -7.01 -7.94 8.93
N ALA A 107 -6.69 -7.91 7.64
CA ALA A 107 -6.50 -6.70 6.84
C ALA A 107 -7.72 -6.30 6.01
N ALA A 108 -8.91 -6.91 6.22
CA ALA A 108 -10.07 -6.68 5.36
C ALA A 108 -10.53 -5.21 5.34
N SER A 109 -10.57 -4.55 6.50
CA SER A 109 -10.92 -3.11 6.59
C SER A 109 -9.93 -2.22 5.84
N LEU A 110 -8.64 -2.55 5.92
CA LEU A 110 -7.59 -1.87 5.17
C LEU A 110 -7.78 -2.03 3.66
N VAL A 111 -7.97 -3.25 3.17
CA VAL A 111 -8.13 -3.51 1.73
C VAL A 111 -9.43 -2.89 1.19
N GLN A 112 -10.53 -2.94 1.97
CA GLN A 112 -11.78 -2.26 1.62
C GLN A 112 -11.62 -0.74 1.61
N GLY A 113 -10.87 -0.18 2.57
CA GLY A 113 -10.51 1.22 2.61
C GLY A 113 -9.72 1.64 1.37
N ILE A 114 -8.67 0.89 1.01
CA ILE A 114 -7.87 1.11 -0.20
C ILE A 114 -8.78 1.11 -1.43
N ARG A 115 -9.69 0.13 -1.53
CA ARG A 115 -10.65 0.07 -2.63
C ARG A 115 -11.50 1.34 -2.74
N ALA A 116 -12.15 1.73 -1.66
CA ALA A 116 -13.00 2.91 -1.64
C ALA A 116 -12.23 4.22 -1.93
N VAL A 117 -10.97 4.29 -1.54
CA VAL A 117 -10.09 5.44 -1.78
C VAL A 117 -9.66 5.52 -3.24
N VAL A 118 -9.17 4.41 -3.82
CA VAL A 118 -8.74 4.38 -5.23
C VAL A 118 -9.90 4.57 -6.20
N GLU A 119 -11.05 3.92 -5.95
CA GLU A 119 -12.25 4.10 -6.77
C GLU A 119 -12.80 5.54 -6.73
N SER A 120 -12.45 6.33 -5.72
CA SER A 120 -12.86 7.74 -5.64
C SER A 120 -12.06 8.68 -6.55
N ILE A 121 -10.92 8.23 -7.08
CA ILE A 121 -10.02 9.06 -7.90
C ILE A 121 -9.69 8.44 -9.27
N VAL A 122 -9.98 7.15 -9.50
CA VAL A 122 -9.62 6.44 -10.73
C VAL A 122 -10.86 5.93 -11.47
N ALA A 123 -10.89 6.12 -12.79
CA ALA A 123 -11.94 5.56 -13.64
C ALA A 123 -11.80 4.02 -13.74
N PRO A 124 -12.91 3.27 -13.92
CA PRO A 124 -12.85 1.79 -13.96
C PRO A 124 -11.90 1.18 -15.01
N GLY A 125 -11.60 1.89 -16.10
CA GLY A 125 -10.66 1.43 -17.13
C GLY A 125 -9.19 1.64 -16.80
N ASP A 126 -8.89 2.40 -15.75
CA ASP A 126 -7.54 2.79 -15.33
C ASP A 126 -7.09 2.08 -14.04
N VAL A 127 -7.82 1.05 -13.60
CA VAL A 127 -7.54 0.29 -12.38
C VAL A 127 -7.58 -1.22 -12.65
N THR A 128 -6.61 -1.94 -12.12
CA THR A 128 -6.53 -3.40 -12.11
C THR A 128 -6.49 -3.88 -10.67
N TRP A 129 -7.53 -4.58 -10.24
CA TRP A 129 -7.59 -5.19 -8.92
C TRP A 129 -6.93 -6.57 -8.94
N HIS A 130 -5.90 -6.76 -8.12
CA HIS A 130 -5.24 -8.06 -7.91
C HIS A 130 -5.83 -8.82 -6.71
N TRP A 131 -6.53 -8.09 -5.84
CA TRP A 131 -7.23 -8.65 -4.68
C TRP A 131 -8.66 -9.06 -5.01
N THR A 132 -9.00 -10.31 -4.73
CA THR A 132 -10.35 -10.87 -4.88
C THR A 132 -11.00 -11.11 -3.53
N ASN A 133 -12.34 -11.20 -3.47
CA ASN A 133 -13.07 -11.41 -2.20
C ASN A 133 -12.66 -12.71 -1.48
N GLY A 134 -12.15 -13.72 -2.21
CA GLY A 134 -11.63 -14.95 -1.61
C GLY A 134 -10.27 -14.79 -0.93
N ASP A 135 -9.56 -13.68 -1.17
CA ASP A 135 -8.25 -13.42 -0.58
C ASP A 135 -8.30 -12.90 0.84
N ALA A 136 -9.48 -12.46 1.28
CA ALA A 136 -9.73 -12.22 2.69
C ALA A 136 -9.97 -13.52 3.47
N ALA A 137 -10.22 -14.67 2.83
CA ALA A 137 -10.52 -15.93 3.53
C ALA A 137 -9.29 -16.64 4.11
#